data_AF-A0A932ELS1-F1
#
_entry.id   AF-A0A932ELS1-F1
#
_cell.length_a   1.000
_cell.length_b   1.000
_cell.length_c   1.000
_cell.angle_alpha   90.00
_cell.angle_beta   90.00
_cell.angle_gamma   90.00
#
_symmetry.space_group_name_H-M   'P 1'
#
loop_
_entity.id
_entity.type
_entity.pdbx_description
1 polymer ?
#
loop_
_entity_poly.entity_id
_entity_poly.type
_entity_poly.pdbx_seq_one_letter_code
_entity_poly.pdbx_strand_id
1 'polypeptide(L)'
;SFYPPDFRIHETQIAFDSKGYFENLRFIGQIKSSYLLCEDKEELVFIDQHAAHERVAFEKLKSQYHSQTIKEQYLLIPLALELTSEETVLMEELGKSLSKFGFEIEPFGKTTFVVKAVPQELHDKITPALIQSMLLELKEVPKSLMGQEWVNKILSTIACHSARTAHEKLEREEIFALLKALDRVTSAPHCPHGRPFTFKVPISEIEKKFLR
;
A
#
# COMPACT_ATOMS: atom_id res chain seq x y z
N SER A 1 -1.62 12.91 -17.28
CA SER A 1 -2.60 11.81 -17.27
C SER A 1 -1.97 10.65 -18.03
N PHE A 2 -1.73 9.51 -17.38
CA PHE A 2 -0.99 8.35 -17.91
C PHE A 2 -1.89 7.35 -18.66
N TYR A 3 -2.98 7.80 -19.28
CA TYR A 3 -3.88 6.94 -20.04
C TYR A 3 -3.71 7.16 -21.55
N PRO A 4 -3.64 6.09 -22.37
CA PRO A 4 -3.73 6.21 -23.82
C PRO A 4 -5.08 6.86 -24.20
N PRO A 5 -5.13 7.63 -25.30
CA PRO A 5 -6.27 8.49 -25.65
C PRO A 5 -7.61 7.76 -25.82
N ASP A 6 -7.60 6.44 -26.07
CA ASP A 6 -8.79 5.61 -26.26
C ASP A 6 -9.32 4.96 -24.96
N PHE A 7 -8.61 5.10 -23.82
CA PHE A 7 -9.04 4.61 -22.51
C PHE A 7 -9.65 5.76 -21.71
N ARG A 8 -10.86 6.20 -22.10
CA ARG A 8 -11.73 6.92 -21.18
C ARG A 8 -12.37 5.89 -20.25
N ILE A 9 -11.63 5.48 -19.22
CA ILE A 9 -12.31 5.00 -18.01
C ILE A 9 -13.13 6.22 -17.59
N HIS A 10 -14.46 6.11 -17.63
CA HIS A 10 -15.29 7.13 -17.04
C HIS A 10 -14.78 7.27 -15.59
N GLU A 11 -14.10 8.38 -15.29
CA GLU A 11 -13.86 8.88 -13.94
C GLU A 11 -15.23 9.28 -13.38
N THR A 12 -16.16 8.32 -13.32
CA THR A 12 -17.26 8.40 -12.39
C THR A 12 -16.56 8.51 -11.05
N GLN A 13 -16.67 9.67 -10.40
CA GLN A 13 -16.19 9.85 -9.04
C GLN A 13 -16.69 8.65 -8.24
N ILE A 14 -15.80 7.70 -7.95
CA ILE A 14 -16.18 6.46 -7.30
C ILE A 14 -16.31 6.80 -5.82
N ALA A 15 -17.42 7.43 -5.48
CA ALA A 15 -17.87 7.51 -4.12
C ALA A 15 -18.44 6.12 -3.80
N PHE A 16 -17.70 5.32 -3.04
CA PHE A 16 -18.25 4.13 -2.40
C PHE A 16 -19.14 4.62 -1.26
N ASP A 17 -20.25 5.24 -1.61
CA ASP A 17 -21.11 6.06 -0.72
C ASP A 17 -21.88 5.23 0.31
N SER A 18 -21.70 3.91 0.32
CA SER A 18 -22.33 3.03 1.29
C SER A 18 -21.29 2.28 2.11
N LYS A 19 -21.45 2.37 3.43
CA LYS A 19 -20.72 1.54 4.39
C LYS A 19 -20.98 0.07 4.05
N GLY A 20 -19.92 -0.70 3.85
CA GLY A 20 -20.03 -2.12 3.50
C GLY A 20 -20.20 -2.39 2.00
N TYR A 21 -19.86 -1.46 1.12
CA TYR A 21 -19.95 -1.67 -0.33
C TYR A 21 -19.16 -2.91 -0.77
N PHE A 22 -17.87 -2.98 -0.42
CA PHE A 22 -16.97 -4.04 -0.89
C PHE A 22 -17.29 -5.39 -0.24
N GLU A 23 -17.59 -5.44 1.06
CA GLU A 23 -17.92 -6.69 1.75
C GLU A 23 -19.21 -7.34 1.24
N ASN A 24 -20.12 -6.56 0.66
CA ASN A 24 -21.39 -7.04 0.10
C ASN A 24 -21.30 -7.44 -1.38
N LEU A 25 -20.16 -7.23 -2.04
CA LEU A 25 -19.97 -7.68 -3.41
C LEU A 25 -19.99 -9.20 -3.48
N ARG A 26 -20.69 -9.75 -4.49
CA ARG A 26 -20.64 -11.17 -4.76
C ARG A 26 -19.33 -11.50 -5.47
N PHE A 27 -18.41 -12.16 -4.77
CA PHE A 27 -17.18 -12.65 -5.39
C PHE A 27 -17.45 -13.72 -6.46
N ILE A 28 -16.96 -13.49 -7.68
CA ILE A 28 -17.08 -14.43 -8.80
C ILE A 28 -15.82 -15.30 -8.92
N GLY A 29 -14.65 -14.67 -8.93
CA GLY A 29 -13.40 -15.39 -9.17
C GLY A 29 -12.15 -14.51 -9.21
N GLN A 30 -11.01 -15.16 -9.38
CA GLN A 30 -9.71 -14.51 -9.55
C GLN A 30 -9.19 -14.66 -10.97
N ILE A 31 -8.67 -13.56 -11.53
CA ILE A 31 -8.04 -13.53 -12.86
C ILE A 31 -6.53 -13.43 -12.66
N LYS A 32 -5.80 -14.43 -13.17
CA LYS A 32 -4.32 -14.52 -13.14
C LYS A 32 -3.70 -14.33 -11.74
N SER A 33 -4.43 -14.62 -10.67
CA SER A 33 -3.99 -14.37 -9.29
C SER A 33 -3.58 -12.90 -9.04
N SER A 34 -4.19 -11.97 -9.77
CA SER A 34 -3.87 -10.53 -9.67
C SER A 34 -5.10 -9.66 -9.54
N TYR A 35 -6.24 -10.10 -10.08
CA TYR A 35 -7.48 -9.34 -10.06
C TYR A 35 -8.60 -10.15 -9.42
N LEU A 36 -9.41 -9.50 -8.58
CA LEU A 36 -10.68 -10.03 -8.13
C LEU A 36 -11.77 -9.55 -9.09
N LEU A 37 -12.62 -10.47 -9.50
CA LEU A 37 -13.86 -10.17 -10.19
C LEU A 37 -15.01 -10.36 -9.21
N CYS A 38 -15.78 -9.30 -9.00
CA CYS A 38 -16.98 -9.34 -8.18
C CYS A 38 -18.17 -8.77 -8.97
N GLU A 39 -19.37 -9.07 -8.50
CA GLU A 39 -20.64 -8.62 -9.06
C GLU A 39 -21.39 -7.80 -8.00
N ASP A 40 -21.85 -6.63 -8.42
CA ASP A 40 -22.90 -5.85 -7.78
C ASP A 40 -24.18 -5.95 -8.65
N LYS A 41 -25.31 -5.43 -8.18
CA LYS A 41 -26.62 -5.59 -8.85
C LYS A 41 -26.63 -5.17 -10.31
N GLU A 42 -25.93 -4.10 -10.67
CA GLU A 42 -25.96 -3.51 -12.01
C GLU A 42 -24.57 -3.43 -12.66
N GLU A 43 -23.52 -3.92 -11.99
CA GLU A 43 -22.12 -3.69 -12.39
C GLU A 43 -21.23 -4.90 -12.10
N LEU A 44 -20.27 -5.18 -12.98
CA LEU A 44 -19.08 -5.97 -12.65
C LEU A 44 -18.01 -5.07 -12.06
N VAL A 45 -17.40 -5.52 -10.97
CA VAL A 45 -16.36 -4.79 -10.24
C VAL A 45 -15.04 -5.54 -10.36
N PHE A 46 -14.05 -4.87 -10.92
CA PHE A 46 -12.68 -5.37 -11.00
C PHE A 46 -11.85 -4.71 -9.91
N ILE A 47 -11.08 -5.51 -9.18
CA ILE A 47 -10.20 -5.05 -8.11
C ILE A 47 -8.79 -5.59 -8.35
N ASP A 48 -7.80 -4.71 -8.49
CA ASP A 48 -6.38 -5.06 -8.47
C ASP A 48 -5.98 -5.40 -7.03
N GLN A 49 -5.64 -6.66 -6.78
CA GLN A 49 -5.35 -7.18 -5.45
C GLN A 49 -4.16 -6.46 -4.80
N HIS A 50 -3.12 -6.20 -5.57
CA HIS A 50 -1.90 -5.58 -5.06
C HIS A 50 -2.16 -4.12 -4.69
N ALA A 51 -2.76 -3.35 -5.60
CA ALA A 51 -3.11 -1.96 -5.34
C ALA A 51 -4.12 -1.81 -4.18
N ALA A 52 -5.04 -2.75 -4.04
CA ALA A 52 -5.99 -2.79 -2.92
C ALA A 52 -5.28 -3.09 -1.59
N HIS A 53 -4.37 -4.06 -1.55
CA HIS A 53 -3.56 -4.36 -0.36
C HIS A 53 -2.70 -3.16 0.06
N GLU A 54 -2.03 -2.50 -0.89
CA GLU A 54 -1.26 -1.29 -0.60
C GLU A 54 -2.12 -0.20 0.01
N ARG A 55 -3.33 0.03 -0.54
CA ARG A 55 -4.25 1.04 -0.01
C ARG A 55 -4.71 0.69 1.40
N VAL A 56 -5.12 -0.56 1.65
CA VAL A 56 -5.55 -1.00 2.98
C VAL A 56 -4.41 -0.87 4.01
N ALA A 57 -3.19 -1.31 3.65
CA ALA A 57 -2.02 -1.19 4.51
C ALA A 57 -1.70 0.27 4.82
N PHE A 58 -1.74 1.15 3.82
CA PHE A 58 -1.51 2.58 3.98
C PHE A 58 -2.53 3.23 4.92
N GLU A 59 -3.84 3.01 4.73
CA GLU A 59 -4.86 3.60 5.60
C GLU A 59 -4.76 3.10 7.04
N LYS A 60 -4.43 1.80 7.22
CA LYS A 60 -4.16 1.23 8.55
C LYS A 60 -2.96 1.93 9.21
N LEU A 61 -1.83 2.00 8.53
CA LEU A 61 -0.60 2.64 9.01
C LEU A 61 -0.84 4.13 9.31
N LYS A 62 -1.60 4.84 8.48
CA LYS A 62 -1.97 6.24 8.70
C LYS A 62 -2.83 6.43 9.94
N SER A 63 -3.82 5.56 10.13
CA SER A 63 -4.65 5.57 11.35
C SER A 63 -3.80 5.30 12.60
N GLN A 64 -2.90 4.32 12.54
CA GLN A 64 -1.97 4.00 13.63
C GLN A 64 -1.00 5.15 13.92
N TYR A 65 -0.46 5.81 12.88
CA TYR A 65 0.42 6.96 13.01
C TYR A 65 -0.27 8.11 13.76
N HIS A 66 -1.47 8.49 13.34
CA HIS A 66 -2.22 9.59 13.96
C HIS A 66 -2.66 9.28 15.39
N SER A 67 -2.89 8.01 15.71
CA SER A 67 -3.23 7.57 17.07
C SER A 67 -2.00 7.23 17.93
N GLN A 68 -0.79 7.33 17.39
CA GLN A 68 0.46 6.92 18.06
C GLN A 68 0.44 5.45 18.51
N THR A 69 -0.17 4.57 17.69
CA THR A 69 -0.32 3.14 17.96
C THR A 69 0.39 2.25 16.93
N ILE A 70 1.34 2.80 16.15
CA ILE A 70 2.19 1.96 15.30
C ILE A 70 2.93 0.99 16.20
N LYS A 71 2.79 -0.31 15.89
CA LYS A 71 3.45 -1.37 16.63
C LYS A 71 4.80 -1.63 15.99
N GLU A 72 5.84 -1.46 16.77
CA GLU A 72 7.16 -1.99 16.45
C GLU A 72 7.23 -3.48 16.79
N GLN A 73 8.01 -4.21 16.01
CA GLN A 73 8.27 -5.62 16.18
C GLN A 73 9.79 -5.81 16.15
N TYR A 74 10.33 -6.34 17.25
CA TYR A 74 11.75 -6.63 17.38
C TYR A 74 12.15 -7.82 16.50
N LEU A 75 13.29 -7.68 15.84
CA LEU A 75 13.91 -8.74 15.07
C LEU A 75 14.57 -9.73 16.02
N LEU A 76 14.38 -11.02 15.75
CA LEU A 76 15.05 -12.08 16.51
C LEU A 76 16.58 -11.94 16.45
N ILE A 77 17.08 -11.51 15.29
CA ILE A 77 18.49 -11.19 15.05
C ILE A 77 18.53 -9.77 14.48
N PRO A 78 19.16 -8.80 15.17
CA PRO A 78 19.32 -7.46 14.64
C PRO A 78 20.03 -7.47 13.27
N LEU A 79 19.55 -6.62 12.35
CA LEU A 79 20.10 -6.54 11.00
C LEU A 79 21.17 -5.46 10.94
N ALA A 80 22.38 -5.84 10.52
CA ALA A 80 23.43 -4.88 10.19
C ALA A 80 23.18 -4.32 8.77
N LEU A 81 23.25 -3.01 8.65
CA LEU A 81 23.03 -2.25 7.43
C LEU A 81 24.30 -1.45 7.12
N GLU A 82 25.05 -1.91 6.12
CA GLU A 82 26.17 -1.14 5.57
C GLU A 82 25.62 -0.15 4.54
N LEU A 83 25.97 1.12 4.72
CA LEU A 83 25.49 2.24 3.92
C LEU A 83 26.67 2.94 3.24
N THR A 84 26.41 3.54 2.09
CA THR A 84 27.32 4.53 1.50
C THR A 84 27.39 5.78 2.37
N SER A 85 28.38 6.64 2.13
CA SER A 85 28.48 7.93 2.83
C SER A 85 27.23 8.79 2.62
N GLU A 86 26.62 8.73 1.44
CA GLU A 86 25.41 9.49 1.13
C GLU A 86 24.19 8.94 1.87
N GLU A 87 24.00 7.62 1.88
CA GLU A 87 22.91 6.98 2.62
C GLU A 87 23.07 7.13 4.14
N THR A 88 24.31 7.17 4.63
CA THR A 88 24.61 7.43 6.05
C THR A 88 24.08 8.79 6.48
N VAL A 89 24.36 9.84 5.70
CA VAL A 89 23.84 11.20 5.96
C VAL A 89 22.31 11.18 5.97
N LEU A 90 21.69 10.51 5.00
CA LEU A 90 20.23 10.40 4.94
C LEU A 90 19.67 9.64 6.15
N MET A 91 20.30 8.55 6.58
CA MET A 91 19.89 7.78 7.76
C MET A 91 20.03 8.61 9.03
N GLU A 92 21.06 9.45 9.16
CA GLU A 92 21.21 10.36 10.30
C GLU A 92 20.13 11.45 10.32
N GLU A 93 19.77 12.00 9.15
CA GLU A 93 18.68 12.97 9.00
C GLU A 93 17.31 12.34 9.34
N LEU A 94 17.06 11.11 8.89
CA LEU A 94 15.76 10.46 8.98
C LEU A 94 15.57 9.57 10.20
N GLY A 95 16.64 9.00 10.77
CA GLY A 95 16.58 7.91 11.76
C GLY A 95 15.73 8.26 12.98
N LYS A 96 15.86 9.50 13.49
CA LYS A 96 15.01 9.98 14.59
C LYS A 96 13.53 10.02 14.20
N SER A 97 13.21 10.39 12.96
CA SER A 97 11.83 10.42 12.46
C SER A 97 11.28 9.01 12.21
N LEU A 98 12.11 8.07 11.77
CA LEU A 98 11.73 6.68 11.51
C LEU A 98 11.23 5.95 12.76
N SER A 99 11.67 6.35 13.96
CA SER A 99 11.11 5.83 15.23
C SER A 99 9.59 6.00 15.35
N LYS A 100 9.04 7.10 14.82
CA LYS A 100 7.58 7.34 14.80
C LYS A 100 6.82 6.39 13.89
N PHE A 101 7.54 5.66 13.05
CA PHE A 101 7.01 4.67 12.13
C PHE A 101 7.37 3.24 12.56
N GLY A 102 7.80 3.04 13.81
CA GLY A 102 8.06 1.72 14.39
C GLY A 102 9.45 1.15 14.10
N PHE A 103 10.40 1.97 13.63
CA PHE A 103 11.79 1.56 13.42
C PHE A 103 12.67 1.87 14.62
N GLU A 104 13.45 0.90 15.07
CA GLU A 104 14.57 1.12 16.01
C GLU A 104 15.88 0.87 15.27
N ILE A 105 16.57 1.96 14.91
CA ILE A 105 17.82 1.95 14.14
C ILE A 105 18.87 2.75 14.88
N GLU A 106 20.02 2.14 15.13
CA GLU A 106 21.13 2.76 15.86
C GLU A 106 22.43 2.74 15.04
N PRO A 107 23.28 3.76 15.16
CA PRO A 107 24.59 3.75 14.51
C PRO A 107 25.52 2.70 15.16
N PHE A 108 26.30 2.02 14.33
CA PHE A 108 27.30 1.03 14.72
C PHE A 108 28.60 1.22 13.94
N GLY A 109 29.32 2.29 14.24
CA GLY A 109 30.54 2.68 13.51
C GLY A 109 30.29 3.84 12.56
N LYS A 110 31.08 3.95 11.48
CA LYS A 110 31.05 5.12 10.59
C LYS A 110 29.96 5.06 9.52
N THR A 111 29.73 3.89 8.97
CA THR A 111 28.86 3.67 7.79
C THR A 111 27.91 2.49 7.99
N THR A 112 27.78 2.03 9.23
CA THR A 112 26.99 0.84 9.56
C THR A 112 25.96 1.22 10.61
N PHE A 113 24.74 0.74 10.41
CA PHE A 113 23.63 0.89 11.35
C PHE A 113 23.09 -0.49 11.72
N VAL A 114 22.50 -0.61 12.90
CA VAL A 114 21.84 -1.84 13.38
C VAL A 114 20.35 -1.56 13.50
N VAL A 115 19.55 -2.34 12.79
CA VAL A 115 18.10 -2.34 12.89
C VAL A 115 17.68 -3.41 13.90
N LYS A 116 17.05 -2.98 14.99
CA LYS A 116 16.58 -3.86 16.07
C LYS A 116 15.09 -4.12 15.99
N ALA A 117 14.31 -3.14 15.54
CA ALA A 117 12.87 -3.23 15.39
C ALA A 117 12.40 -2.54 14.10
N VAL A 118 11.28 -3.03 13.57
CA VAL A 118 10.59 -2.48 12.39
C VAL A 118 9.08 -2.46 12.65
N PRO A 119 8.29 -1.63 11.93
CA PRO A 119 6.84 -1.73 12.01
C PRO A 119 6.38 -3.16 11.70
N GLN A 120 5.37 -3.64 12.44
CA GLN A 120 4.86 -5.00 12.35
C GLN A 120 4.52 -5.42 10.90
N GLU A 121 4.05 -4.48 10.08
CA GLU A 121 3.73 -4.67 8.67
C GLU A 121 4.93 -5.09 7.80
N LEU A 122 6.16 -4.75 8.19
CA LEU A 122 7.39 -5.08 7.45
C LEU A 122 8.16 -6.27 8.02
N HIS A 123 7.82 -6.74 9.22
CA HIS A 123 8.63 -7.69 9.99
C HIS A 123 9.04 -8.94 9.20
N ASP A 124 8.11 -9.57 8.48
CA ASP A 124 8.37 -10.84 7.80
C ASP A 124 9.11 -10.69 6.46
N LYS A 125 9.33 -9.45 6.01
CA LYS A 125 9.95 -9.13 4.71
C LYS A 125 11.23 -8.33 4.82
N ILE A 126 11.55 -7.84 6.02
CA ILE A 126 12.63 -6.90 6.18
C ILE A 126 13.97 -7.54 5.84
N THR A 127 14.72 -6.85 4.97
CA THR A 127 16.09 -7.20 4.59
C THR A 127 16.92 -5.92 4.49
N PRO A 128 18.25 -6.00 4.55
CA PRO A 128 19.11 -4.83 4.32
C PRO A 128 18.82 -4.16 2.97
N ALA A 129 18.62 -4.94 1.91
CA ALA A 129 18.29 -4.44 0.58
C ALA A 129 16.95 -3.69 0.54
N LEU A 130 15.94 -4.17 1.28
CA LEU A 130 14.65 -3.49 1.39
C LEU A 130 14.81 -2.12 2.06
N ILE A 131 15.57 -2.05 3.15
CA ILE A 131 15.81 -0.79 3.87
C ILE A 131 16.57 0.20 2.99
N GLN A 132 17.60 -0.26 2.27
CA GLN A 132 18.33 0.57 1.30
C GLN A 132 17.40 1.08 0.19
N SER A 133 16.53 0.22 -0.37
CA SER A 133 15.53 0.64 -1.36
C SER A 133 14.60 1.72 -0.80
N MET A 134 14.13 1.55 0.44
CA MET A 134 13.30 2.55 1.10
C MET A 134 14.04 3.87 1.30
N LEU A 135 15.32 3.83 1.70
CA LEU A 135 16.14 5.05 1.83
C LEU A 135 16.29 5.77 0.49
N LEU A 136 16.54 5.04 -0.60
CA LEU A 136 16.63 5.61 -1.94
C LEU A 136 15.31 6.25 -2.37
N GLU A 137 14.17 5.60 -2.11
CA GLU A 137 12.86 6.19 -2.38
C GLU A 137 12.57 7.45 -1.56
N LEU A 138 13.01 7.47 -0.30
CA LEU A 138 12.87 8.61 0.61
C LEU A 138 13.81 9.76 0.25
N LYS A 139 14.95 9.48 -0.39
CA LYS A 139 15.88 10.48 -0.92
C LYS A 139 15.25 11.32 -2.03
N GLU A 140 14.47 10.69 -2.89
CA GLU A 140 13.80 11.33 -4.03
C GLU A 140 12.61 12.22 -3.59
N VAL A 141 12.26 12.19 -2.31
CA VAL A 141 11.17 13.00 -1.76
C VAL A 141 11.63 14.44 -1.62
N PRO A 142 10.97 15.41 -2.29
CA PRO A 142 11.37 16.80 -2.21
C PRO A 142 11.45 17.28 -0.77
N LYS A 143 12.59 17.87 -0.37
CA LYS A 143 12.78 18.46 0.97
C LYS A 143 11.76 19.58 1.29
N SER A 144 11.06 20.09 0.28
CA SER A 144 9.97 21.05 0.42
C SER A 144 8.67 20.43 0.95
N LEU A 145 8.49 19.11 0.86
CA LEU A 145 7.35 18.43 1.47
C LEU A 145 7.50 18.51 2.99
N MET A 146 6.47 19.02 3.65
CA MET A 146 6.47 19.23 5.09
C MET A 146 5.22 18.64 5.72
N GLY A 147 5.30 18.37 7.02
CA GLY A 147 4.17 17.91 7.82
C GLY A 147 3.54 16.63 7.26
N GLN A 148 2.26 16.71 6.90
CA GLN A 148 1.45 15.55 6.54
C GLN A 148 1.86 14.88 5.22
N GLU A 149 2.36 15.64 4.24
CA GLU A 149 2.72 15.07 2.93
C GLU A 149 3.97 14.19 3.05
N TRP A 150 4.94 14.65 3.83
CA TRP A 150 6.14 13.88 4.18
C TRP A 150 5.77 12.58 4.91
N VAL A 151 4.88 12.67 5.91
CA VAL A 151 4.38 11.51 6.66
C VAL A 151 3.69 10.51 5.73
N ASN A 152 2.77 10.99 4.89
CA ASN A 152 2.09 10.13 3.93
C ASN A 152 3.09 9.43 3.02
N LYS A 153 4.15 10.10 2.57
CA LYS A 153 5.15 9.49 1.70
C LYS A 153 5.89 8.33 2.38
N ILE A 154 6.30 8.48 3.65
CA ILE A 154 6.91 7.38 4.41
C ILE A 154 5.93 6.22 4.58
N LEU A 155 4.69 6.51 4.98
CA LEU A 155 3.66 5.46 5.16
C LEU A 155 3.36 4.74 3.85
N SER A 156 3.35 5.44 2.72
CA SER A 156 3.20 4.86 1.38
C SER A 156 4.33 3.91 1.05
N THR A 157 5.58 4.31 1.32
CA THR A 157 6.76 3.46 1.10
C THR A 157 6.71 2.22 1.99
N ILE A 158 6.37 2.35 3.28
CA ILE A 158 6.18 1.18 4.17
C ILE A 158 5.06 0.28 3.65
N ALA A 159 3.91 0.84 3.27
CA ALA A 159 2.77 0.09 2.77
C ALA A 159 3.11 -0.71 1.50
N CYS A 160 3.81 -0.08 0.55
CA CYS A 160 4.31 -0.70 -0.68
C CYS A 160 5.14 -1.95 -0.40
N HIS A 161 6.13 -1.79 0.49
CA HIS A 161 7.08 -2.85 0.83
C HIS A 161 6.47 -3.91 1.77
N SER A 162 5.39 -3.58 2.48
CA SER A 162 4.61 -4.53 3.29
C SER A 162 3.65 -5.38 2.45
N ALA A 163 3.10 -4.82 1.36
CA ALA A 163 2.04 -5.44 0.59
C ALA A 163 2.52 -6.76 -0.05
N ARG A 164 1.65 -7.77 -0.06
CA ARG A 164 1.93 -9.09 -0.67
C ARG A 164 2.40 -8.91 -2.11
N THR A 165 3.30 -9.81 -2.49
CA THR A 165 3.79 -9.94 -3.86
C THR A 165 2.59 -9.97 -4.79
N ALA A 166 2.57 -9.09 -5.80
CA ALA A 166 1.64 -9.26 -6.91
C ALA A 166 1.77 -10.73 -7.39
N HIS A 167 0.67 -11.36 -7.77
CA HIS A 167 0.59 -12.72 -8.34
C HIS A 167 0.44 -13.90 -7.35
N GLU A 168 0.31 -13.66 -6.05
CA GLU A 168 -0.11 -14.73 -5.13
C GLU A 168 -1.62 -14.97 -5.21
N LYS A 169 -2.01 -16.25 -5.32
CA LYS A 169 -3.43 -16.62 -5.27
C LYS A 169 -3.91 -16.44 -3.84
N LEU A 170 -4.93 -15.60 -3.65
CA LEU A 170 -5.58 -15.44 -2.36
C LEU A 170 -6.59 -16.56 -2.13
N GLU A 171 -6.62 -17.10 -0.92
CA GLU A 171 -7.70 -17.98 -0.48
C GLU A 171 -8.97 -17.17 -0.20
N ARG A 172 -10.12 -17.85 -0.19
CA ARG A 172 -11.43 -17.20 -0.11
C ARG A 172 -11.57 -16.32 1.14
N GLU A 173 -11.06 -16.78 2.27
CA GLU A 173 -11.07 -16.07 3.54
C GLU A 173 -10.24 -14.77 3.46
N GLU A 174 -9.10 -14.81 2.77
CA GLU A 174 -8.22 -13.66 2.57
C GLU A 174 -8.88 -12.61 1.66
N ILE A 175 -9.59 -13.07 0.63
CA ILE A 175 -10.36 -12.19 -0.28
C ILE A 175 -11.45 -11.45 0.50
N PHE A 176 -12.26 -12.16 1.29
CA PHE A 176 -13.30 -11.50 2.08
C PHE A 176 -12.74 -10.57 3.15
N ALA A 177 -11.60 -10.92 3.75
CA ALA A 177 -10.90 -10.02 4.67
C ALA A 177 -10.42 -8.74 3.96
N LEU A 178 -9.89 -8.85 2.75
CA LEU A 178 -9.48 -7.70 1.93
C LEU A 178 -10.67 -6.81 1.57
N LEU A 179 -11.76 -7.38 1.06
CA LEU A 179 -12.98 -6.65 0.71
C LEU A 179 -13.53 -5.88 1.91
N LYS A 180 -13.64 -6.54 3.06
CA LYS A 180 -14.08 -5.90 4.31
C LYS A 180 -13.13 -4.79 4.79
N ALA A 181 -11.83 -4.93 4.53
CA ALA A 181 -10.86 -3.91 4.87
C ALA A 181 -10.96 -2.69 3.93
N LEU A 182 -11.30 -2.89 2.65
CA LEU A 182 -11.53 -1.82 1.68
C LEU A 182 -12.69 -0.90 2.09
N ASP A 183 -13.72 -1.42 2.77
CA ASP A 183 -14.82 -0.58 3.30
C ASP A 183 -14.39 0.42 4.39
N ARG A 184 -13.18 0.27 4.94
CA ARG A 184 -12.60 1.23 5.90
C ARG A 184 -11.77 2.31 5.22
N VAL A 185 -11.53 2.19 3.91
CA VAL A 185 -10.77 3.16 3.14
C VAL A 185 -11.67 4.36 2.86
N THR A 186 -11.27 5.54 3.35
CA THR A 186 -12.05 6.78 3.22
C THR A 186 -11.55 7.69 2.08
N SER A 187 -10.45 7.32 1.44
CA SER A 187 -9.80 8.07 0.36
C SER A 187 -10.17 7.52 -1.02
N ALA A 188 -9.80 8.27 -2.08
CA ALA A 188 -10.08 7.91 -3.46
C ALA A 188 -9.59 6.48 -3.82
N PRO A 189 -10.19 5.80 -4.82
CA PRO A 189 -9.92 4.42 -5.25
C PRO A 189 -8.53 4.16 -5.85
N HIS A 190 -7.50 4.92 -5.46
CA HIS A 190 -6.14 4.80 -5.96
C HIS A 190 -5.26 4.15 -4.92
N CYS A 191 -4.19 3.44 -5.28
CA CYS A 191 -3.12 3.09 -4.36
C CYS A 191 -2.37 4.36 -3.92
N PRO A 192 -1.48 4.27 -2.93
CA PRO A 192 -0.70 5.43 -2.47
C PRO A 192 0.19 6.06 -3.55
N HIS A 193 0.46 5.35 -4.64
CA HIS A 193 1.20 5.84 -5.81
C HIS A 193 0.31 6.36 -6.96
N GLY A 194 -1.02 6.40 -6.76
CA GLY A 194 -1.96 7.00 -7.71
C GLY A 194 -2.53 6.07 -8.78
N ARG A 195 -2.23 4.76 -8.76
CA ARG A 195 -2.85 3.78 -9.66
C ARG A 195 -4.23 3.37 -9.13
N PRO A 196 -5.32 3.34 -9.92
CA PRO A 196 -6.60 2.87 -9.42
C PRO A 196 -6.50 1.40 -8.98
N PHE A 197 -7.07 1.06 -7.81
CA PHE A 197 -7.17 -0.32 -7.38
C PHE A 197 -8.47 -0.97 -7.82
N THR A 198 -9.44 -0.22 -8.33
CA THR A 198 -10.71 -0.76 -8.81
C THR A 198 -11.30 0.07 -9.94
N PHE A 199 -12.04 -0.62 -10.82
CA PHE A 199 -12.94 0.00 -11.79
C PHE A 199 -14.20 -0.86 -11.92
N LYS A 200 -15.24 -0.27 -12.52
CA LYS A 200 -16.54 -0.91 -12.71
C LYS A 200 -16.93 -0.94 -14.18
N VAL A 201 -17.69 -1.96 -14.55
CA VAL A 201 -18.27 -2.11 -15.88
C VAL A 201 -19.78 -2.36 -15.71
N PRO A 202 -20.65 -1.43 -16.12
CA PRO A 202 -22.09 -1.65 -16.08
C PRO A 202 -22.49 -2.87 -16.88
N ILE A 203 -23.42 -3.69 -16.36
CA ILE A 203 -23.94 -4.85 -17.08
C ILE A 203 -24.54 -4.43 -18.43
N SER A 204 -25.18 -3.25 -18.49
CA SER A 204 -25.70 -2.68 -19.74
C SER A 204 -24.62 -2.42 -20.81
N GLU A 205 -23.37 -2.13 -20.43
CA GLU A 205 -22.27 -2.05 -21.41
C GLU A 205 -21.89 -3.42 -21.97
N ILE A 206 -21.97 -4.46 -21.13
CA ILE A 206 -21.70 -5.83 -21.53
C ILE A 206 -22.83 -6.32 -22.46
N GLU A 207 -24.08 -6.10 -22.09
CA GLU A 207 -25.26 -6.45 -22.90
C GLU A 207 -25.20 -5.84 -24.29
N LYS A 208 -24.81 -4.55 -24.40
CA LYS A 208 -24.58 -3.88 -25.70
C LYS A 208 -23.55 -4.61 -26.58
N LYS A 209 -22.50 -5.21 -26.00
CA LYS A 209 -21.51 -6.00 -26.77
C LYS A 209 -22.10 -7.28 -27.35
N PHE A 210 -23.18 -7.79 -26.76
CA PHE A 210 -23.95 -8.92 -27.26
C PHE A 210 -25.20 -8.50 -28.04
N LEU A 211 -25.34 -7.21 -28.37
CA LEU A 211 -26.50 -6.64 -29.07
C LEU A 211 -27.83 -6.89 -28.32
N ARG A 212 -27.77 -6.83 -26.98
CA ARG A 212 -28.92 -6.94 -26.07
C ARG A 212 -29.17 -5.62 -25.35
#